data_AF-A0A3D0SRD0-F1
#
_entry.id   AF-A0A3D0SRD0-F1
#
_cell.length_a   1.000
_cell.length_b   1.000
_cell.length_c   1.000
_cell.angle_alpha   90.00
_cell.angle_beta   90.00
_cell.angle_gamma   90.00
#
_symmetry.space_group_name_H-M   'P 1'
#
loop_
_entity.id
_entity.type
_entity.pdbx_description
1 polymer ?
#
loop_
_entity_poly.entity_id
_entity_poly.type
_entity_poly.pdbx_seq_one_letter_code
_entity_poly.pdbx_strand_id
1 'polypeptide(L)'
;MRPSPILCMGLVCHSTDMLAMRLPFAKRAPSLIRRLTRRKMSESPSLKRGRGQRPPFGKALRNMPNNATLDRLEAWQAKMIPFLEAQKPQVAGLPNHRLGVHWIADQYRQSDLDYMAALRPPVIKIVNPSRDRVVEAFTCISPYGHVALRYHPISEQQAELAQNPVALGVSHAQYWIQQLNTTYKEFDRSRLYVMGINEPSIHNAAEATRVAVYTESFLKTIQPHGIRAYVFNFSVGWPREEAGRIVWDEFLHLEPLINATRSFGCVHEYWYPTVTSGWGSYGNRISRCPMKIPFVIGECGYTRQLAQLQQPWGWDGNITAPSYAQMLWDYADKVDPGRVFAVLPFTTSFGGEEWRNKDTAKAHADILGRKHNFTWPSPWPQYTTTPVDPPTESDPMLIIVPKYTGRITGYYGSLYTNAGGAKYSHEGLDVSMPEGTPIYAPWDGVVAWSDNEPTTYGNYIRVSGAYKADFFYGHLRERLVQTQNSVKQGQLIAYSGNTGNSTGPHLHFEVRLKQANGQYQTGVSAKANARVDPLAWLAGWQAMGGKVEER
;
A
#
# COMPACT_ATOMS: atom_id res chain seq x y z
N MET A 1 49.65 -49.51 -2.34
CA MET A 1 48.83 -50.54 -3.01
C MET A 1 47.44 -49.96 -3.28
N ARG A 2 46.89 -50.14 -4.49
CA ARG A 2 45.43 -50.16 -4.79
C ARG A 2 45.02 -51.66 -4.80
N PRO A 3 43.77 -52.06 -4.48
CA PRO A 3 42.54 -51.82 -5.27
C PRO A 3 41.29 -51.51 -4.37
N SER A 4 40.03 -51.46 -4.80
CA SER A 4 39.29 -50.96 -6.00
C SER A 4 37.77 -51.15 -5.74
N PRO A 5 36.84 -50.54 -6.51
CA PRO A 5 35.38 -50.73 -6.35
C PRO A 5 34.81 -51.85 -7.24
N ILE A 6 33.48 -52.11 -7.17
CA ILE A 6 32.63 -52.93 -8.09
C ILE A 6 31.17 -52.90 -7.55
N LEU A 7 30.06 -52.89 -8.31
CA LEU A 7 29.77 -52.63 -9.74
C LEU A 7 28.25 -52.29 -9.90
N CYS A 8 27.80 -51.86 -11.08
CA CYS A 8 26.37 -51.77 -11.46
C CYS A 8 25.95 -52.94 -12.39
N MET A 9 24.70 -53.40 -12.27
CA MET A 9 23.86 -54.12 -13.27
C MET A 9 22.47 -54.36 -12.65
N GLY A 10 21.35 -54.54 -13.36
CA GLY A 10 21.06 -54.51 -14.81
C GLY A 10 19.88 -55.46 -15.18
N LEU A 11 19.15 -55.18 -16.28
CA LEU A 11 18.04 -56.01 -16.87
C LEU A 11 16.73 -56.06 -16.01
N VAL A 12 15.47 -56.26 -16.47
CA VAL A 12 14.72 -56.49 -17.76
C VAL A 12 13.36 -55.72 -17.60
N CYS A 13 12.57 -55.13 -18.53
CA CYS A 13 12.46 -54.90 -20.00
C CYS A 13 11.21 -55.55 -20.67
N HIS A 14 10.46 -54.79 -21.50
CA HIS A 14 9.25 -55.17 -22.31
C HIS A 14 7.96 -55.58 -21.55
N SER A 15 6.73 -55.52 -22.10
CA SER A 15 6.05 -54.64 -23.11
C SER A 15 4.54 -55.00 -23.21
N THR A 16 3.68 -54.13 -23.81
CA THR A 16 2.34 -54.45 -24.44
C THR A 16 1.21 -55.03 -23.53
N ASP A 17 -0.11 -54.87 -23.74
CA ASP A 17 -0.93 -53.99 -24.62
C ASP A 17 -2.40 -53.79 -24.11
N MET A 18 -3.20 -53.04 -24.88
CA MET A 18 -4.67 -52.77 -24.84
C MET A 18 -5.65 -53.61 -23.98
N LEU A 19 -6.69 -52.94 -23.43
CA LEU A 19 -8.11 -53.13 -23.87
C LEU A 19 -9.06 -51.99 -23.39
N ALA A 20 -10.31 -51.94 -23.91
CA ALA A 20 -11.30 -50.88 -23.60
C ALA A 20 -12.79 -51.31 -23.66
N MET A 21 -13.63 -50.72 -22.79
CA MET A 21 -15.11 -50.68 -22.84
C MET A 21 -15.58 -49.35 -22.20
N ARG A 22 -16.36 -48.45 -22.82
CA ARG A 22 -17.77 -48.48 -23.30
C ARG A 22 -18.86 -48.47 -22.19
N LEU A 23 -19.36 -47.27 -21.84
CA LEU A 23 -20.73 -46.69 -22.10
C LEU A 23 -22.01 -47.56 -21.86
N PRO A 24 -23.28 -47.03 -21.86
CA PRO A 24 -23.82 -45.64 -21.89
C PRO A 24 -25.05 -45.39 -20.94
N PHE A 25 -25.89 -44.35 -21.22
CA PHE A 25 -27.34 -44.17 -20.91
C PHE A 25 -27.78 -43.60 -19.52
N ALA A 26 -28.91 -42.87 -19.35
CA ALA A 26 -29.78 -42.15 -20.32
C ALA A 26 -30.75 -41.07 -19.70
N LYS A 27 -30.96 -39.98 -20.46
CA LYS A 27 -32.25 -39.30 -20.85
C LYS A 27 -33.32 -38.81 -19.83
N ARG A 28 -33.76 -37.56 -20.12
CA ARG A 28 -35.14 -36.97 -20.15
C ARG A 28 -35.71 -36.19 -18.94
N ALA A 29 -36.62 -35.28 -19.30
CA ALA A 29 -37.49 -34.36 -18.52
C ALA A 29 -38.84 -34.24 -19.31
N PRO A 30 -39.73 -33.23 -19.18
CA PRO A 30 -40.04 -32.23 -18.12
C PRO A 30 -41.58 -32.14 -17.82
N SER A 31 -42.07 -31.01 -17.27
CA SER A 31 -43.31 -30.25 -17.67
C SER A 31 -44.44 -29.97 -16.63
N LEU A 32 -45.36 -29.08 -17.04
CA LEU A 32 -46.55 -28.47 -16.39
C LEU A 32 -46.35 -27.43 -15.26
N ILE A 33 -47.33 -26.55 -14.92
CA ILE A 33 -48.04 -25.45 -15.64
C ILE A 33 -49.28 -24.96 -14.83
N ARG A 34 -49.52 -23.63 -14.80
CA ARG A 34 -50.76 -22.85 -14.47
C ARG A 34 -51.27 -22.62 -13.01
N ARG A 35 -51.24 -21.31 -12.66
CA ARG A 35 -52.35 -20.41 -12.23
C ARG A 35 -53.45 -20.88 -11.24
N LEU A 36 -53.67 -20.05 -10.21
CA LEU A 36 -54.96 -19.54 -9.64
C LEU A 36 -54.58 -18.52 -8.50
N THR A 37 -55.30 -17.46 -8.07
CA THR A 37 -56.57 -16.78 -8.43
C THR A 37 -56.42 -15.25 -8.13
N ARG A 38 -57.48 -14.42 -8.25
CA ARG A 38 -57.59 -13.07 -7.63
C ARG A 38 -58.55 -13.08 -6.42
N ARG A 39 -58.39 -12.16 -5.46
CA ARG A 39 -59.47 -11.64 -4.58
C ARG A 39 -59.29 -10.14 -4.30
N LYS A 40 -60.31 -9.47 -3.75
CA LYS A 40 -60.47 -8.00 -3.73
C LYS A 40 -60.76 -7.46 -2.31
N MET A 41 -60.22 -6.27 -2.03
CA MET A 41 -60.79 -5.12 -1.27
C MET A 41 -61.55 -5.34 0.07
N SER A 42 -61.10 -4.59 1.08
CA SER A 42 -61.93 -3.87 2.05
C SER A 42 -61.32 -2.47 2.30
N GLU A 43 -62.05 -1.52 2.90
CA GLU A 43 -61.77 -0.07 2.79
C GLU A 43 -61.26 0.62 4.09
N SER A 44 -61.03 1.95 4.01
CA SER A 44 -60.34 2.79 5.00
C SER A 44 -61.28 3.63 5.90
N PRO A 45 -60.73 4.31 6.93
CA PRO A 45 -60.75 5.80 6.92
C PRO A 45 -59.40 6.40 7.39
N SER A 46 -58.74 7.37 6.73
CA SER A 46 -59.11 8.70 6.20
C SER A 46 -58.82 9.87 7.18
N LEU A 47 -58.04 10.86 6.72
CA LEU A 47 -57.86 12.18 7.34
C LEU A 47 -57.37 13.22 6.30
N LYS A 48 -57.50 14.51 6.59
CA LYS A 48 -57.71 15.59 5.58
C LYS A 48 -56.44 16.34 5.13
N ARG A 49 -56.50 16.96 3.94
CA ARG A 49 -55.48 17.85 3.38
C ARG A 49 -55.74 19.33 3.72
N GLY A 50 -54.67 20.12 3.86
CA GLY A 50 -54.67 21.59 3.78
C GLY A 50 -53.70 22.08 2.69
N ARG A 51 -53.83 23.34 2.24
CA ARG A 51 -52.93 24.00 1.26
C ARG A 51 -52.26 25.23 1.89
N GLY A 52 -50.98 25.47 1.59
CA GLY A 52 -50.21 26.65 2.00
C GLY A 52 -49.09 26.97 0.99
N GLN A 53 -48.92 28.25 0.68
CA GLN A 53 -48.23 28.85 -0.49
C GLN A 53 -46.71 28.59 -0.64
N ARG A 54 -46.16 28.98 -1.80
CA ARG A 54 -44.71 29.15 -2.08
C ARG A 54 -44.42 30.59 -2.56
N PRO A 55 -43.27 31.21 -2.22
CA PRO A 55 -42.75 32.39 -2.92
C PRO A 55 -42.12 32.04 -4.30
N PRO A 56 -41.96 33.00 -5.21
CA PRO A 56 -41.55 32.75 -6.60
C PRO A 56 -40.03 32.84 -6.87
N PHE A 57 -39.56 32.07 -7.85
CA PHE A 57 -38.30 32.34 -8.57
C PHE A 57 -38.58 33.29 -9.75
N GLY A 58 -37.73 34.29 -10.00
CA GLY A 58 -37.93 35.14 -11.19
C GLY A 58 -37.13 36.45 -11.29
N LYS A 59 -35.79 36.35 -11.45
CA LYS A 59 -34.99 37.28 -12.28
C LYS A 59 -33.58 36.72 -12.46
N ALA A 60 -33.14 36.61 -13.70
CA ALA A 60 -31.86 36.01 -14.08
C ALA A 60 -30.89 37.06 -14.65
N LEU A 61 -29.60 36.70 -14.65
CA LEU A 61 -28.55 37.19 -15.55
C LEU A 61 -28.36 38.71 -15.67
N ARG A 62 -27.34 39.23 -14.98
CA ARG A 62 -26.48 40.35 -15.42
C ARG A 62 -25.14 40.31 -14.69
N ASN A 63 -24.14 40.97 -15.28
CA ASN A 63 -22.76 41.14 -14.83
C ASN A 63 -21.83 39.93 -15.01
N MET A 64 -21.04 39.95 -16.09
CA MET A 64 -19.70 39.36 -16.10
C MET A 64 -18.75 40.24 -15.24
N PRO A 65 -17.64 39.71 -14.69
CA PRO A 65 -16.67 40.51 -13.95
C PRO A 65 -15.99 41.57 -14.84
N ASN A 66 -15.79 42.77 -14.30
CA ASN A 66 -15.07 43.87 -14.97
C ASN A 66 -13.55 43.78 -14.70
N ASN A 67 -12.72 44.45 -15.50
CA ASN A 67 -11.25 44.29 -15.55
C ASN A 67 -10.53 44.41 -14.19
N ALA A 68 -11.02 45.24 -13.26
CA ALA A 68 -10.49 45.33 -11.89
C ALA A 68 -10.52 43.98 -11.11
N THR A 69 -11.21 42.97 -11.63
CA THR A 69 -11.18 41.58 -11.14
C THR A 69 -9.96 40.82 -11.65
N LEU A 70 -9.55 41.05 -12.91
CA LEU A 70 -8.35 40.49 -13.54
C LEU A 70 -7.09 41.17 -13.01
N ASP A 71 -7.08 42.50 -12.88
CA ASP A 71 -5.95 43.26 -12.33
C ASP A 71 -5.61 42.79 -10.89
N ARG A 72 -6.65 42.45 -10.11
CA ARG A 72 -6.50 41.85 -8.77
C ARG A 72 -6.04 40.39 -8.81
N LEU A 73 -6.39 39.64 -9.86
CA LEU A 73 -5.94 38.27 -10.07
C LEU A 73 -4.44 38.23 -10.41
N GLU A 74 -3.98 39.12 -11.28
CA GLU A 74 -2.58 39.23 -11.69
C GLU A 74 -1.70 39.80 -10.58
N ALA A 75 -2.14 40.87 -9.89
CA ALA A 75 -1.43 41.41 -8.72
C ALA A 75 -1.38 40.43 -7.53
N TRP A 76 -2.33 39.48 -7.46
CA TRP A 76 -2.29 38.35 -6.54
C TRP A 76 -1.30 37.30 -7.04
N GLN A 77 -1.37 36.86 -8.30
CA GLN A 77 -0.45 35.89 -8.92
C GLN A 77 1.02 36.32 -8.84
N ALA A 78 1.34 37.59 -9.07
CA ALA A 78 2.70 38.12 -8.97
C ALA A 78 3.32 38.00 -7.55
N LYS A 79 2.50 38.00 -6.50
CA LYS A 79 2.91 37.72 -5.12
C LYS A 79 2.80 36.23 -4.78
N MET A 80 1.84 35.56 -5.40
CA MET A 80 1.54 34.15 -5.15
C MET A 80 2.56 33.22 -5.81
N ILE A 81 3.25 33.62 -6.88
CA ILE A 81 4.33 32.78 -7.47
C ILE A 81 5.52 32.65 -6.50
N PRO A 82 6.16 33.72 -5.99
CA PRO A 82 7.21 33.57 -4.97
C PRO A 82 6.75 32.84 -3.70
N PHE A 83 5.49 33.05 -3.28
CA PHE A 83 4.90 32.31 -2.17
C PHE A 83 4.72 30.81 -2.48
N LEU A 84 4.20 30.46 -3.66
CA LEU A 84 4.03 29.07 -4.11
C LEU A 84 5.37 28.38 -4.42
N GLU A 85 6.41 29.11 -4.82
CA GLU A 85 7.76 28.55 -4.92
C GLU A 85 8.37 28.28 -3.54
N ALA A 86 8.11 29.14 -2.55
CA ALA A 86 8.42 28.90 -1.14
C ALA A 86 7.46 27.91 -0.44
N GLN A 87 6.37 27.50 -1.10
CA GLN A 87 5.37 26.54 -0.63
C GLN A 87 5.27 25.31 -1.57
N LYS A 88 6.27 25.07 -2.42
CA LYS A 88 6.47 23.76 -3.05
C LYS A 88 6.64 22.76 -1.90
N PRO A 89 5.82 21.69 -1.80
CA PRO A 89 5.84 20.82 -0.65
C PRO A 89 7.14 20.03 -0.59
N GLN A 90 8.11 20.51 0.20
CA GLN A 90 8.96 19.58 0.91
C GLN A 90 8.06 18.76 1.84
N VAL A 91 8.30 17.45 1.89
CA VAL A 91 7.81 16.62 2.99
C VAL A 91 8.50 17.15 4.24
N ALA A 92 7.76 17.87 5.08
CA ALA A 92 8.32 18.48 6.28
C ALA A 92 9.06 17.41 7.10
N GLY A 93 10.36 17.61 7.30
CA GLY A 93 11.21 16.72 8.10
C GLY A 93 11.54 15.33 7.52
N LEU A 94 11.33 15.07 6.22
CA LEU A 94 12.22 14.15 5.49
C LEU A 94 13.35 14.96 4.83
N PRO A 95 14.55 14.39 4.67
CA PRO A 95 15.66 15.09 4.03
C PRO A 95 15.43 15.23 2.52
N ASN A 96 16.16 16.13 1.88
CA ASN A 96 16.21 16.29 0.42
C ASN A 96 17.06 15.20 -0.28
N HIS A 97 17.07 13.96 0.23
CA HIS A 97 17.78 12.82 -0.35
C HIS A 97 17.19 11.46 0.06
N ARG A 98 17.62 10.40 -0.65
CA ARG A 98 17.25 9.01 -0.37
C ARG A 98 18.40 8.15 0.17
N LEU A 99 19.60 8.70 0.36
CA LEU A 99 20.67 8.02 1.10
C LEU A 99 20.22 7.80 2.56
N GLY A 100 19.98 6.55 2.92
CA GLY A 100 19.89 6.08 4.28
C GLY A 100 21.21 5.43 4.73
N VAL A 101 21.15 4.61 5.77
CA VAL A 101 22.32 3.97 6.39
C VAL A 101 22.05 2.51 6.71
N HIS A 102 23.02 1.64 6.43
CA HIS A 102 23.15 0.31 7.03
C HIS A 102 24.22 0.36 8.12
N TRP A 103 23.84 0.11 9.37
CA TRP A 103 24.70 0.25 10.55
C TRP A 103 24.85 -1.08 11.30
N ILE A 104 26.09 -1.45 11.65
CA ILE A 104 26.40 -2.61 12.49
C ILE A 104 26.63 -2.11 13.92
N ALA A 105 25.63 -2.25 14.79
CA ALA A 105 25.62 -1.56 16.08
C ALA A 105 26.68 -2.07 17.07
N ASP A 106 27.09 -3.34 16.93
CA ASP A 106 28.16 -3.97 17.71
C ASP A 106 29.55 -3.38 17.39
N GLN A 107 29.73 -2.77 16.21
CA GLN A 107 31.01 -2.23 15.72
C GLN A 107 31.06 -0.70 15.88
N TYR A 108 30.64 -0.23 17.06
CA TYR A 108 30.43 1.20 17.35
C TYR A 108 31.65 2.08 17.04
N ARG A 109 31.43 3.18 16.30
CA ARG A 109 32.39 4.26 16.08
C ARG A 109 31.70 5.62 16.17
N GLN A 110 32.33 6.59 16.82
CA GLN A 110 31.78 7.95 16.94
C GLN A 110 31.59 8.61 15.56
N SER A 111 32.52 8.37 14.62
CA SER A 111 32.44 8.83 13.23
C SER A 111 31.15 8.46 12.51
N ASP A 112 30.55 7.33 12.89
CA ASP A 112 29.35 6.80 12.26
C ASP A 112 28.11 7.51 12.82
N LEU A 113 28.09 7.84 14.12
CA LEU A 113 27.09 8.74 14.69
C LEU A 113 27.20 10.15 14.11
N ASP A 114 28.42 10.70 14.03
CA ASP A 114 28.66 12.06 13.53
C ASP A 114 28.21 12.18 12.06
N TYR A 115 28.52 11.17 11.24
CA TYR A 115 28.03 11.07 9.86
C TYR A 115 26.51 10.93 9.79
N MET A 116 25.88 10.05 10.58
CA MET A 116 24.42 9.90 10.59
C MET A 116 23.71 11.18 11.06
N ALA A 117 24.25 11.88 12.06
CA ALA A 117 23.70 13.13 12.59
C ALA A 117 23.85 14.31 11.63
N ALA A 118 24.91 14.33 10.81
CA ALA A 118 25.09 15.29 9.73
C ALA A 118 24.23 14.96 8.50
N LEU A 119 24.10 13.67 8.14
CA LEU A 119 23.31 13.21 6.99
C LEU A 119 21.80 13.33 7.23
N ARG A 120 21.32 13.12 8.47
CA ARG A 120 19.86 13.06 8.78
C ARG A 120 19.09 12.10 7.86
N PRO A 121 19.48 10.81 7.79
CA PRO A 121 18.92 9.86 6.83
C PRO A 121 17.39 9.67 6.96
N PRO A 122 16.69 9.24 5.89
CA PRO A 122 15.30 8.82 5.93
C PRO A 122 15.12 7.41 6.50
N VAL A 123 16.17 6.59 6.50
CA VAL A 123 16.17 5.22 7.06
C VAL A 123 17.52 4.88 7.70
N ILE A 124 17.49 4.24 8.86
CA ILE A 124 18.65 3.57 9.47
C ILE A 124 18.29 2.09 9.69
N LYS A 125 18.94 1.17 8.97
CA LYS A 125 18.89 -0.29 9.23
C LYS A 125 19.98 -0.63 10.25
N ILE A 126 19.56 -1.06 11.43
CA ILE A 126 20.44 -1.48 12.52
C ILE A 126 20.53 -3.00 12.53
N VAL A 127 21.75 -3.53 12.38
CA VAL A 127 22.06 -4.95 12.64
C VAL A 127 22.52 -5.08 14.08
N ASN A 128 21.97 -6.08 14.78
CA ASN A 128 22.14 -6.33 16.22
C ASN A 128 21.83 -5.10 17.09
N PRO A 129 20.61 -4.55 17.01
CA PRO A 129 20.20 -3.45 17.87
C PRO A 129 20.26 -3.85 19.34
N SER A 130 20.83 -2.97 20.16
CA SER A 130 20.47 -2.85 21.57
C SER A 130 19.57 -1.63 21.74
N ARG A 131 18.87 -1.54 22.89
CA ARG A 131 18.02 -0.39 23.23
C ARG A 131 18.71 0.96 22.99
N ASP A 132 19.95 1.11 23.45
CA ASP A 132 20.63 2.40 23.44
C ASP A 132 21.18 2.76 22.05
N ARG A 133 21.49 1.75 21.23
CA ARG A 133 21.78 1.93 19.79
C ARG A 133 20.51 2.37 19.04
N VAL A 134 19.33 1.90 19.43
CA VAL A 134 18.04 2.39 18.87
C VAL A 134 17.78 3.84 19.30
N VAL A 135 18.13 4.24 20.54
CA VAL A 135 18.09 5.66 20.95
C VAL A 135 18.97 6.53 20.05
N GLU A 136 20.23 6.14 19.82
CA GLU A 136 21.17 6.89 18.97
C GLU A 136 20.71 6.99 17.51
N ALA A 137 20.14 5.91 16.97
CA ALA A 137 19.52 5.97 15.64
C ALA A 137 18.37 6.99 15.61
N PHE A 138 17.51 7.03 16.63
CA PHE A 138 16.44 8.02 16.71
C PHE A 138 16.92 9.46 16.95
N THR A 139 18.09 9.70 17.57
CA THR A 139 18.67 11.05 17.68
C THR A 139 19.35 11.52 16.38
N CYS A 140 19.88 10.59 15.57
CA CYS A 140 20.55 10.88 14.30
C CYS A 140 19.60 10.97 13.10
N ILE A 141 18.54 10.15 13.05
CA ILE A 141 17.62 10.08 11.91
C ILE A 141 16.85 11.39 11.66
N SER A 142 16.29 11.56 10.47
CA SER A 142 15.35 12.65 10.15
C SER A 142 14.04 12.55 10.97
N PRO A 143 13.36 13.68 11.27
CA PRO A 143 12.14 13.69 12.08
C PRO A 143 11.02 12.73 11.66
N TYR A 144 10.91 12.39 10.38
CA TYR A 144 9.92 11.43 9.86
C TYR A 144 10.54 10.16 9.25
N GLY A 145 11.85 9.95 9.44
CA GLY A 145 12.54 8.73 9.00
C GLY A 145 12.25 7.51 9.87
N HIS A 146 12.54 6.33 9.32
CA HIS A 146 12.25 5.01 9.92
C HIS A 146 13.52 4.27 10.41
N VAL A 147 13.44 3.65 11.59
CA VAL A 147 14.50 2.76 12.09
C VAL A 147 14.09 1.30 11.84
N ALA A 148 14.93 0.55 11.14
CA ALA A 148 14.70 -0.85 10.80
C ALA A 148 15.62 -1.78 11.61
N LEU A 149 15.03 -2.77 12.29
CA LEU A 149 15.71 -3.65 13.24
C LEU A 149 15.96 -5.03 12.62
N ARG A 150 17.22 -5.44 12.48
CA ARG A 150 17.65 -6.82 12.13
C ARG A 150 18.45 -7.41 13.28
N TYR A 151 18.02 -8.56 13.78
CA TYR A 151 18.81 -9.36 14.73
C TYR A 151 19.47 -10.52 13.98
N HIS A 152 20.80 -10.51 13.89
CA HIS A 152 21.56 -11.43 13.03
C HIS A 152 21.31 -12.92 13.36
N PRO A 153 21.28 -13.37 14.63
CA PRO A 153 21.13 -14.79 14.93
C PRO A 153 19.84 -15.45 14.40
N ILE A 154 18.73 -14.70 14.33
CA ILE A 154 17.48 -15.22 13.73
C ILE A 154 17.45 -15.00 12.21
N SER A 155 18.05 -13.92 11.69
CA SER A 155 17.96 -13.63 10.26
C SER A 155 18.74 -14.62 9.39
N GLU A 156 19.68 -15.39 9.95
CA GLU A 156 20.47 -16.40 9.22
C GLU A 156 19.97 -17.84 9.37
N GLN A 157 18.74 -18.07 9.87
CA GLN A 157 18.15 -19.41 10.06
C GLN A 157 17.70 -20.09 8.74
N GLN A 158 18.64 -20.24 7.80
CA GLN A 158 18.43 -20.77 6.45
C GLN A 158 18.04 -22.26 6.44
N ALA A 159 18.58 -23.05 7.39
CA ALA A 159 18.29 -24.48 7.48
C ALA A 159 16.86 -24.73 7.96
N GLU A 160 16.42 -23.93 8.93
CA GLU A 160 15.09 -23.95 9.50
C GLU A 160 14.04 -23.43 8.50
N LEU A 161 14.40 -22.45 7.66
CA LEU A 161 13.59 -21.98 6.54
C LEU A 161 13.35 -23.11 5.52
N ALA A 162 14.37 -23.94 5.26
CA ALA A 162 14.25 -25.09 4.37
C ALA A 162 13.41 -26.23 4.98
N GLN A 163 13.44 -26.40 6.32
CA GLN A 163 12.71 -27.46 7.03
C GLN A 163 11.24 -27.11 7.29
N ASN A 164 10.94 -25.92 7.83
CA ASN A 164 9.60 -25.50 8.19
C ASN A 164 9.43 -23.96 8.11
N PRO A 165 9.17 -23.41 6.90
CA PRO A 165 9.06 -21.96 6.71
C PRO A 165 7.91 -21.34 7.51
N VAL A 166 6.81 -22.08 7.72
CA VAL A 166 5.66 -21.58 8.50
C VAL A 166 6.06 -21.35 9.95
N ALA A 167 6.63 -22.37 10.61
CA ALA A 167 7.03 -22.28 12.01
C ALA A 167 8.15 -21.26 12.23
N LEU A 168 9.11 -21.15 11.30
CA LEU A 168 10.14 -20.13 11.38
C LEU A 168 9.57 -18.70 11.29
N GLY A 169 8.63 -18.46 10.37
CA GLY A 169 7.97 -17.16 10.25
C GLY A 169 7.16 -16.79 11.51
N VAL A 170 6.48 -17.76 12.13
CA VAL A 170 5.81 -17.55 13.43
C VAL A 170 6.83 -17.28 14.54
N SER A 171 7.94 -18.02 14.60
CA SER A 171 9.01 -17.83 15.60
C SER A 171 9.65 -16.45 15.52
N HIS A 172 10.06 -16.02 14.32
CA HIS A 172 10.63 -14.68 14.09
C HIS A 172 9.63 -13.57 14.43
N ALA A 173 8.35 -13.77 14.11
CA ALA A 173 7.30 -12.82 14.48
C ALA A 173 7.12 -12.73 16.00
N GLN A 174 7.09 -13.87 16.71
CA GLN A 174 6.99 -13.93 18.16
C GLN A 174 8.19 -13.27 18.87
N TYR A 175 9.41 -13.47 18.38
CA TYR A 175 10.60 -12.75 18.86
C TYR A 175 10.40 -11.23 18.76
N TRP A 176 9.99 -10.72 17.60
CA TRP A 176 9.81 -9.28 17.43
C TRP A 176 8.63 -8.71 18.22
N ILE A 177 7.53 -9.46 18.35
CA ILE A 177 6.41 -9.11 19.24
C ILE A 177 6.89 -8.99 20.69
N GLN A 178 7.73 -9.91 21.17
CA GLN A 178 8.33 -9.84 22.49
C GLN A 178 9.22 -8.60 22.63
N GLN A 179 10.20 -8.41 21.74
CA GLN A 179 11.16 -7.29 21.83
C GLN A 179 10.46 -5.92 21.76
N LEU A 180 9.44 -5.75 20.91
CA LEU A 180 8.67 -4.51 20.80
C LEU A 180 7.74 -4.28 22.00
N ASN A 181 7.41 -5.32 22.79
CA ASN A 181 6.65 -5.21 24.03
C ASN A 181 7.55 -5.01 25.28
N THR A 182 8.83 -5.41 25.22
CA THR A 182 9.77 -5.33 26.37
C THR A 182 10.87 -4.29 26.21
N THR A 183 11.69 -4.44 25.17
CA THR A 183 13.01 -3.82 24.99
C THR A 183 12.94 -2.51 24.21
N TYR A 184 11.91 -2.40 23.36
CA TYR A 184 11.69 -1.27 22.45
C TYR A 184 10.28 -0.67 22.60
N LYS A 185 9.67 -0.81 23.77
CA LYS A 185 8.26 -0.46 24.03
C LYS A 185 8.00 1.05 24.08
N GLU A 186 9.04 1.84 24.33
CA GLU A 186 9.00 3.30 24.42
C GLU A 186 9.15 4.01 23.07
N PHE A 187 9.58 3.31 22.03
CA PHE A 187 9.81 3.89 20.71
C PHE A 187 8.53 3.90 19.88
N ASP A 188 8.42 4.90 18.99
CA ASP A 188 7.29 5.03 18.09
C ASP A 188 7.21 3.86 17.10
N ARG A 189 6.24 2.96 17.31
CA ARG A 189 5.92 1.84 16.42
C ARG A 189 5.49 2.28 15.02
N SER A 190 5.10 3.55 14.85
CA SER A 190 4.83 4.12 13.53
C SER A 190 6.11 4.35 12.70
N ARG A 191 7.27 4.32 13.35
CA ARG A 191 8.60 4.55 12.76
C ARG A 191 9.57 3.38 12.92
N LEU A 192 9.19 2.34 13.66
CA LEU A 192 9.94 1.08 13.74
C LEU A 192 9.48 0.07 12.69
N TYR A 193 10.47 -0.57 12.06
CA TYR A 193 10.30 -1.71 11.15
C TYR A 193 11.14 -2.89 11.65
N VAL A 194 10.66 -4.12 11.48
CA VAL A 194 11.42 -5.33 11.84
C VAL A 194 11.79 -6.16 10.61
N MET A 195 12.92 -6.85 10.66
CA MET A 195 13.42 -7.68 9.57
C MET A 195 13.30 -9.17 9.90
N GLY A 196 12.88 -9.96 8.92
CA GLY A 196 12.79 -11.42 9.02
C GLY A 196 14.10 -12.12 8.67
N ILE A 197 13.99 -13.25 7.97
CA ILE A 197 15.13 -13.90 7.30
C ILE A 197 15.87 -12.91 6.39
N ASN A 198 17.19 -13.08 6.27
CA ASN A 198 18.08 -12.26 5.47
C ASN A 198 18.67 -13.07 4.31
N GLU A 199 18.77 -12.46 3.14
CA GLU A 199 19.34 -13.06 1.92
C GLU A 199 18.96 -14.54 1.71
N PRO A 200 17.66 -14.91 1.76
CA PRO A 200 17.27 -16.31 1.73
C PRO A 200 17.76 -16.99 0.45
N SER A 201 18.29 -18.21 0.57
CA SER A 201 18.79 -18.98 -0.56
C SER A 201 17.65 -19.38 -1.50
N ILE A 202 17.56 -18.71 -2.64
CA ILE A 202 16.59 -19.01 -3.70
C ILE A 202 17.33 -19.23 -5.01
N HIS A 203 17.10 -20.39 -5.62
CA HIS A 203 17.63 -20.82 -6.91
C HIS A 203 16.54 -21.42 -7.81
N ASN A 204 15.36 -21.74 -7.26
CA ASN A 204 14.23 -22.31 -7.98
C ASN A 204 12.85 -21.89 -7.40
N ALA A 205 11.78 -22.24 -8.11
CA ALA A 205 10.38 -21.95 -7.74
C ALA A 205 9.95 -22.55 -6.38
N ALA A 206 10.49 -23.71 -6.00
CA ALA A 206 10.16 -24.36 -4.72
C ALA A 206 10.78 -23.61 -3.53
N GLU A 207 11.96 -23.00 -3.69
CA GLU A 207 12.56 -22.10 -2.71
C GLU A 207 11.84 -20.75 -2.64
N ALA A 208 11.46 -20.18 -3.80
CA ALA A 208 10.66 -18.97 -3.84
C ALA A 208 9.32 -19.17 -3.10
N THR A 209 8.69 -20.33 -3.29
CA THR A 209 7.49 -20.75 -2.54
C THR A 209 7.75 -20.87 -1.04
N ARG A 210 8.88 -21.47 -0.60
CA ARG A 210 9.23 -21.53 0.84
C ARG A 210 9.40 -20.14 1.45
N VAL A 211 10.07 -19.21 0.76
CA VAL A 211 10.23 -17.83 1.23
C VAL A 211 8.92 -17.06 1.22
N ALA A 212 8.04 -17.30 0.25
CA ALA A 212 6.71 -16.70 0.21
C ALA A 212 5.85 -17.18 1.39
N VAL A 213 5.83 -18.49 1.67
CA VAL A 213 5.12 -19.10 2.82
C VAL A 213 5.67 -18.61 4.17
N TYR A 214 7.00 -18.50 4.32
CA TYR A 214 7.63 -17.86 5.48
C TYR A 214 7.17 -16.39 5.63
N THR A 215 7.14 -15.65 4.53
CA THR A 215 6.75 -14.23 4.55
C THR A 215 5.28 -14.07 4.92
N GLU A 216 4.41 -14.96 4.42
CA GLU A 216 2.99 -14.95 4.74
C GLU A 216 2.74 -15.26 6.23
N SER A 217 3.37 -16.28 6.80
CA SER A 217 3.18 -16.64 8.22
C SER A 217 3.78 -15.60 9.16
N PHE A 218 4.93 -15.02 8.82
CA PHE A 218 5.54 -13.91 9.54
C PHE A 218 4.62 -12.69 9.54
N LEU A 219 4.14 -12.24 8.36
CA LEU A 219 3.26 -11.08 8.24
C LEU A 219 1.90 -11.31 8.94
N LYS A 220 1.26 -12.48 8.78
CA LYS A 220 0.00 -12.82 9.46
C LYS A 220 0.14 -12.81 10.98
N THR A 221 1.31 -13.21 11.51
CA THR A 221 1.55 -13.25 12.96
C THR A 221 1.82 -11.86 13.53
N ILE A 222 2.52 -10.97 12.82
CA ILE A 222 2.79 -9.60 13.30
C ILE A 222 1.62 -8.63 13.10
N GLN A 223 0.72 -8.89 12.12
CA GLN A 223 -0.38 -8.00 11.73
C GLN A 223 -1.30 -7.58 12.90
N PRO A 224 -1.78 -8.49 13.79
CA PRO A 224 -2.67 -8.11 14.90
C PRO A 224 -2.02 -7.18 15.94
N HIS A 225 -0.69 -7.07 15.94
CA HIS A 225 0.08 -6.24 16.87
C HIS A 225 0.46 -4.87 16.30
N GLY A 226 0.01 -4.54 15.08
CA GLY A 226 0.29 -3.25 14.41
C GLY A 226 1.76 -3.07 13.99
N ILE A 227 2.54 -4.15 13.97
CA ILE A 227 3.96 -4.15 13.65
C ILE A 227 4.16 -4.15 12.14
N ARG A 228 5.17 -3.40 11.66
CA ARG A 228 5.54 -3.29 10.24
C ARG A 228 6.87 -3.97 9.97
N ALA A 229 7.05 -4.48 8.75
CA ALA A 229 8.25 -5.22 8.39
C ALA A 229 8.95 -4.71 7.12
N TYR A 230 10.25 -5.01 7.02
CA TYR A 230 10.95 -5.10 5.74
C TYR A 230 11.02 -6.59 5.37
N VAL A 231 10.28 -6.97 4.33
CA VAL A 231 10.12 -8.37 3.88
C VAL A 231 10.97 -8.69 2.67
N PHE A 232 11.02 -9.98 2.28
CA PHE A 232 11.89 -10.56 1.25
C PHE A 232 13.37 -10.53 1.60
N ASN A 233 13.92 -9.35 1.85
CA ASN A 233 15.31 -9.07 2.16
C ASN A 233 16.28 -9.82 1.20
N PHE A 234 15.94 -9.81 -0.09
CA PHE A 234 16.56 -10.65 -1.11
C PHE A 234 18.00 -10.26 -1.42
N SER A 235 18.82 -11.26 -1.75
CA SER A 235 20.20 -11.10 -2.21
C SER A 235 20.31 -10.58 -3.65
N VAL A 236 21.53 -10.21 -4.04
CA VAL A 236 21.84 -9.63 -5.35
C VAL A 236 21.44 -10.57 -6.49
N GLY A 237 20.70 -10.03 -7.45
CA GLY A 237 20.20 -10.78 -8.61
C GLY A 237 18.77 -11.30 -8.45
N TRP A 238 18.21 -11.27 -7.23
CA TRP A 238 16.77 -11.45 -7.01
C TRP A 238 16.01 -10.12 -7.09
N PRO A 239 14.72 -10.11 -7.52
CA PRO A 239 13.95 -11.20 -8.14
C PRO A 239 14.62 -11.84 -9.37
N ARG A 240 14.48 -13.17 -9.53
CA ARG A 240 15.09 -13.93 -10.65
C ARG A 240 14.59 -13.44 -12.02
N GLU A 241 15.32 -13.84 -13.04
CA GLU A 241 15.03 -13.53 -14.42
C GLU A 241 14.87 -14.82 -15.23
N GLU A 242 13.78 -14.96 -15.96
CA GLU A 242 13.50 -16.10 -16.84
C GLU A 242 13.03 -15.58 -18.20
N ALA A 243 13.73 -15.97 -19.28
CA ALA A 243 13.48 -15.50 -20.64
C ALA A 243 13.36 -13.96 -20.77
N GLY A 244 14.16 -13.20 -20.01
CA GLY A 244 14.15 -11.73 -19.97
C GLY A 244 13.02 -11.10 -19.13
N ARG A 245 12.13 -11.90 -18.55
CA ARG A 245 11.10 -11.46 -17.60
C ARG A 245 11.62 -11.55 -16.17
N ILE A 246 11.39 -10.51 -15.38
CA ILE A 246 11.60 -10.54 -13.92
C ILE A 246 10.43 -11.30 -13.28
N VAL A 247 10.71 -12.36 -12.53
CA VAL A 247 9.70 -13.27 -11.97
C VAL A 247 9.37 -12.92 -10.53
N TRP A 248 8.08 -12.77 -10.24
CA TRP A 248 7.53 -12.47 -8.91
C TRP A 248 6.41 -13.44 -8.50
N ASP A 249 6.17 -14.46 -9.32
CA ASP A 249 4.90 -15.19 -9.40
C ASP A 249 4.53 -15.87 -8.07
N GLU A 250 5.51 -16.47 -7.38
CA GLU A 250 5.34 -17.06 -6.06
C GLU A 250 4.95 -16.04 -4.97
N PHE A 251 5.28 -14.75 -5.15
CA PHE A 251 5.14 -13.70 -4.15
C PHE A 251 3.91 -12.80 -4.36
N LEU A 252 3.25 -12.83 -5.53
CA LEU A 252 2.16 -11.89 -5.89
C LEU A 252 1.02 -11.87 -4.87
N HIS A 253 0.71 -13.02 -4.28
CA HIS A 253 -0.37 -13.16 -3.29
C HIS A 253 -0.10 -12.41 -1.97
N LEU A 254 1.13 -11.94 -1.75
CA LEU A 254 1.53 -11.22 -0.54
C LEU A 254 1.23 -9.72 -0.61
N GLU A 255 0.99 -9.12 -1.78
CA GLU A 255 0.71 -7.67 -1.91
C GLU A 255 -0.37 -7.16 -0.92
N PRO A 256 -1.56 -7.80 -0.81
CA PRO A 256 -2.61 -7.31 0.09
C PRO A 256 -2.16 -7.32 1.56
N LEU A 257 -1.35 -8.31 1.96
CA LEU A 257 -0.88 -8.49 3.32
C LEU A 257 0.30 -7.57 3.66
N ILE A 258 1.20 -7.31 2.71
CA ILE A 258 2.28 -6.31 2.81
C ILE A 258 1.65 -4.92 2.95
N ASN A 259 0.66 -4.58 2.13
CA ASN A 259 -0.05 -3.32 2.21
C ASN A 259 -0.88 -3.19 3.50
N ALA A 260 -1.60 -4.23 3.93
CA ALA A 260 -2.36 -4.23 5.18
C ALA A 260 -1.49 -4.08 6.44
N THR A 261 -0.23 -4.57 6.40
CA THR A 261 0.76 -4.38 7.48
C THR A 261 1.60 -3.10 7.33
N ARG A 262 1.40 -2.31 6.26
CA ARG A 262 2.21 -1.11 5.93
C ARG A 262 3.72 -1.42 5.84
N SER A 263 4.03 -2.64 5.37
CA SER A 263 5.38 -3.19 5.22
C SER A 263 6.02 -2.81 3.87
N PHE A 264 7.34 -2.94 3.78
CA PHE A 264 8.12 -2.65 2.57
C PHE A 264 8.76 -3.93 2.03
N GLY A 265 8.92 -4.02 0.71
CA GLY A 265 9.86 -4.96 0.11
C GLY A 265 11.30 -4.51 0.35
N CYS A 266 12.21 -5.45 0.61
CA CYS A 266 13.63 -5.19 0.81
C CYS A 266 14.46 -6.09 -0.09
N VAL A 267 15.45 -5.51 -0.77
CA VAL A 267 16.43 -6.23 -1.61
C VAL A 267 17.81 -5.60 -1.45
N HIS A 268 18.85 -6.33 -1.86
CA HIS A 268 20.23 -5.85 -1.84
C HIS A 268 20.77 -5.71 -3.29
N GLU A 269 21.31 -4.55 -3.63
CA GLU A 269 21.76 -4.23 -5.00
C GLU A 269 23.15 -3.57 -4.98
N TYR A 270 24.06 -4.06 -5.82
CA TYR A 270 25.45 -3.58 -5.90
C TYR A 270 25.79 -3.25 -7.36
N TRP A 271 26.67 -2.28 -7.60
CA TRP A 271 27.03 -1.80 -8.95
C TRP A 271 28.52 -1.95 -9.25
N TYR A 272 28.85 -1.99 -10.55
CA TYR A 272 30.22 -2.02 -11.07
C TYR A 272 30.22 -1.47 -12.51
N PRO A 273 31.36 -1.03 -13.07
CA PRO A 273 31.37 -0.25 -14.32
C PRO A 273 31.08 -1.06 -15.60
N THR A 274 31.37 -2.36 -15.60
CA THR A 274 31.50 -3.20 -16.81
C THR A 274 30.46 -4.33 -16.84
N VAL A 275 29.19 -3.96 -16.95
CA VAL A 275 28.04 -4.88 -16.79
C VAL A 275 28.06 -6.03 -17.81
N THR A 276 28.21 -7.27 -17.34
CA THR A 276 28.21 -8.48 -18.19
C THR A 276 26.84 -9.13 -18.36
N SER A 277 25.83 -8.73 -17.57
CA SER A 277 24.42 -9.02 -17.85
C SER A 277 23.83 -7.95 -18.76
N GLY A 278 22.96 -8.34 -19.69
CA GLY A 278 22.39 -7.47 -20.73
C GLY A 278 21.41 -6.37 -20.27
N TRP A 279 21.48 -5.96 -18.99
CA TRP A 279 20.47 -5.10 -18.35
C TRP A 279 21.01 -3.82 -17.69
N GLY A 280 22.31 -3.54 -17.76
CA GLY A 280 22.85 -2.21 -17.42
C GLY A 280 22.75 -1.83 -15.93
N SER A 281 23.54 -2.50 -15.09
CA SER A 281 23.55 -2.46 -13.62
C SER A 281 22.32 -3.11 -12.97
N TYR A 282 22.45 -3.51 -11.70
CA TYR A 282 21.33 -4.12 -10.97
C TYR A 282 20.26 -3.10 -10.54
N GLY A 283 20.56 -1.81 -10.65
CA GLY A 283 19.91 -0.67 -9.98
C GLY A 283 18.47 -0.32 -10.34
N ASN A 284 17.69 -1.26 -10.89
CA ASN A 284 16.30 -1.01 -11.24
C ASN A 284 15.41 -2.26 -11.32
N ARG A 285 15.82 -3.42 -10.76
CA ARG A 285 15.02 -4.67 -10.85
C ARG A 285 13.64 -4.52 -10.18
N ILE A 286 13.55 -3.69 -9.14
CA ILE A 286 12.31 -3.32 -8.43
C ILE A 286 11.28 -2.60 -9.31
N SER A 287 11.67 -1.76 -10.29
CA SER A 287 10.69 -1.05 -11.15
C SER A 287 9.75 -2.00 -11.89
N ARG A 288 10.26 -3.19 -12.23
CA ARG A 288 9.54 -4.28 -12.90
C ARG A 288 8.79 -5.20 -11.92
N CYS A 289 8.74 -4.88 -10.62
CA CYS A 289 7.86 -5.57 -9.68
C CYS A 289 6.40 -5.26 -10.04
N PRO A 290 5.56 -6.27 -10.37
CA PRO A 290 4.15 -6.02 -10.68
C PRO A 290 3.36 -5.59 -9.43
N MET A 291 3.87 -5.88 -8.22
CA MET A 291 3.19 -5.53 -6.98
C MET A 291 3.23 -4.02 -6.71
N LYS A 292 2.14 -3.50 -6.14
CA LYS A 292 1.99 -2.11 -5.69
C LYS A 292 2.35 -1.96 -4.22
N ILE A 293 3.64 -2.15 -3.93
CA ILE A 293 4.24 -2.02 -2.59
C ILE A 293 5.49 -1.12 -2.65
N PRO A 294 5.83 -0.38 -1.59
CA PRO A 294 7.05 0.41 -1.52
C PRO A 294 8.27 -0.47 -1.20
N PHE A 295 9.47 0.02 -1.55
CA PHE A 295 10.72 -0.71 -1.38
C PHE A 295 11.83 0.12 -0.70
N VAL A 296 12.78 -0.58 -0.07
CA VAL A 296 14.07 -0.06 0.40
C VAL A 296 15.19 -0.96 -0.16
N ILE A 297 16.29 -0.35 -0.62
CA ILE A 297 17.50 -1.10 -0.96
C ILE A 297 18.30 -1.30 0.33
N GLY A 298 18.08 -2.43 0.99
CA GLY A 298 18.51 -2.68 2.37
C GLY A 298 20.01 -2.80 2.58
N GLU A 299 20.77 -3.06 1.52
CA GLU A 299 22.23 -3.05 1.43
C GLU A 299 22.60 -2.65 0.01
N CYS A 300 23.50 -1.68 -0.13
CA CYS A 300 24.06 -1.34 -1.44
C CYS A 300 25.51 -0.86 -1.37
N GLY A 301 26.16 -0.79 -2.53
CA GLY A 301 27.54 -0.33 -2.67
C GLY A 301 28.18 -0.72 -4.01
N TYR A 302 29.43 -0.30 -4.18
CA TYR A 302 30.26 -0.73 -5.31
C TYR A 302 30.75 -2.16 -5.04
N THR A 303 30.47 -3.05 -6.00
CA THR A 303 30.74 -4.50 -6.08
C THR A 303 30.44 -5.34 -4.83
N ARG A 304 29.73 -6.46 -5.03
CA ARG A 304 29.74 -7.54 -4.04
C ARG A 304 31.05 -8.31 -4.17
N GLN A 305 31.23 -9.04 -5.27
CA GLN A 305 32.44 -9.82 -5.55
C GLN A 305 32.76 -9.82 -7.05
N LEU A 306 33.99 -9.47 -7.45
CA LEU A 306 34.48 -9.54 -8.84
C LEU A 306 35.94 -9.96 -8.89
N ALA A 307 36.22 -11.11 -9.53
CA ALA A 307 37.57 -11.68 -9.62
C ALA A 307 38.55 -10.91 -10.52
N GLN A 308 38.07 -9.91 -11.27
CA GLN A 308 38.85 -9.09 -12.20
C GLN A 308 39.39 -7.80 -11.58
N LEU A 309 39.06 -7.50 -10.31
CA LEU A 309 39.53 -6.30 -9.61
C LEU A 309 40.79 -6.59 -8.79
N GLN A 310 41.65 -5.59 -8.64
CA GLN A 310 42.85 -5.66 -7.79
C GLN A 310 42.49 -6.02 -6.34
N GLN A 311 41.32 -5.57 -5.88
CA GLN A 311 40.70 -6.00 -4.63
C GLN A 311 39.29 -6.52 -4.95
N PRO A 312 38.98 -7.82 -4.80
CA PRO A 312 37.76 -8.40 -5.36
C PRO A 312 36.44 -7.97 -4.70
N TRP A 313 36.48 -7.19 -3.62
CA TRP A 313 35.32 -6.78 -2.82
C TRP A 313 35.36 -5.26 -2.55
N GLY A 314 34.21 -4.60 -2.55
CA GLY A 314 34.06 -3.22 -2.09
C GLY A 314 34.68 -2.12 -2.96
N TRP A 315 34.53 -0.87 -2.50
CA TRP A 315 34.94 0.36 -3.21
C TRP A 315 36.35 0.81 -2.84
N ASP A 316 36.73 0.67 -1.57
CA ASP A 316 38.03 1.05 -1.01
C ASP A 316 39.14 0.35 -1.80
N GLY A 317 40.30 0.98 -2.02
CA GLY A 317 41.37 0.42 -2.85
C GLY A 317 41.08 0.24 -4.36
N ASN A 318 39.81 0.17 -4.79
CA ASN A 318 39.41 0.06 -6.20
C ASN A 318 39.08 1.41 -6.84
N ILE A 319 38.42 2.31 -6.10
CA ILE A 319 38.05 3.66 -6.54
C ILE A 319 38.28 4.69 -5.42
N THR A 320 38.41 5.97 -5.80
CA THR A 320 38.60 7.05 -4.82
C THR A 320 37.30 7.37 -4.06
N ALA A 321 37.42 7.91 -2.85
CA ALA A 321 36.28 8.33 -2.04
C ALA A 321 35.38 9.38 -2.74
N PRO A 322 35.91 10.42 -3.43
CA PRO A 322 35.11 11.32 -4.26
C PRO A 322 34.32 10.60 -5.36
N SER A 323 34.90 9.57 -5.98
CA SER A 323 34.24 8.77 -7.02
C SER A 323 33.16 7.86 -6.45
N TYR A 324 33.42 7.19 -5.33
CA TYR A 324 32.40 6.35 -4.68
C TYR A 324 31.20 7.19 -4.21
N ALA A 325 31.47 8.37 -3.63
CA ALA A 325 30.42 9.32 -3.26
C ALA A 325 29.59 9.78 -4.47
N GLN A 326 30.20 10.05 -5.64
CA GLN A 326 29.44 10.30 -6.87
C GLN A 326 28.52 9.12 -7.19
N MET A 327 29.04 7.88 -7.19
CA MET A 327 28.27 6.69 -7.55
C MET A 327 27.11 6.41 -6.59
N LEU A 328 27.28 6.68 -5.29
CA LEU A 328 26.21 6.57 -4.29
C LEU A 328 25.06 7.55 -4.58
N TRP A 329 25.39 8.81 -4.83
CA TRP A 329 24.41 9.85 -5.14
C TRP A 329 23.73 9.61 -6.50
N ASP A 330 24.50 9.28 -7.54
CA ASP A 330 24.01 8.84 -8.85
C ASP A 330 23.00 7.69 -8.75
N TYR A 331 23.30 6.68 -7.91
CA TYR A 331 22.43 5.53 -7.69
C TYR A 331 21.15 5.94 -6.92
N ALA A 332 21.29 6.76 -5.88
CA ALA A 332 20.18 7.28 -5.09
C ALA A 332 19.21 8.18 -5.89
N ASP A 333 19.67 8.79 -6.99
CA ASP A 333 18.81 9.52 -7.93
C ASP A 333 18.21 8.60 -9.01
N LYS A 334 18.94 7.58 -9.49
CA LYS A 334 18.50 6.67 -10.56
C LYS A 334 17.42 5.65 -10.16
N VAL A 335 17.41 5.17 -8.92
CA VAL A 335 16.40 4.19 -8.45
C VAL A 335 14.99 4.79 -8.47
N ASP A 336 13.99 4.01 -8.90
CA ASP A 336 12.61 4.48 -9.16
C ASP A 336 12.03 5.35 -8.01
N PRO A 337 11.84 6.68 -8.20
CA PRO A 337 11.23 7.57 -7.19
C PRO A 337 9.71 7.45 -7.11
N GLY A 338 9.11 6.51 -7.84
CA GLY A 338 7.76 5.98 -7.65
C GLY A 338 7.69 4.69 -6.80
N ARG A 339 8.83 4.10 -6.40
CA ARG A 339 8.86 2.85 -5.61
C ARG A 339 9.89 2.77 -4.47
N VAL A 340 11.08 3.36 -4.62
CA VAL A 340 12.20 3.19 -3.69
C VAL A 340 12.32 4.39 -2.75
N PHE A 341 12.07 4.15 -1.46
CA PHE A 341 12.08 5.15 -0.40
C PHE A 341 13.50 5.52 0.05
N ALA A 342 14.38 4.53 0.23
CA ALA A 342 15.76 4.74 0.66
C ALA A 342 16.71 3.71 0.07
N VAL A 343 17.99 4.09 -0.01
CA VAL A 343 19.11 3.20 -0.36
C VAL A 343 20.15 3.21 0.76
N LEU A 344 20.57 2.04 1.24
CA LEU A 344 21.32 1.89 2.49
C LEU A 344 22.75 1.37 2.24
N PRO A 345 23.73 2.25 1.98
CA PRO A 345 25.14 1.87 1.97
C PRO A 345 25.65 1.49 3.37
N PHE A 346 26.69 0.67 3.41
CA PHE A 346 27.35 0.24 4.65
C PHE A 346 28.08 1.39 5.32
N THR A 347 27.57 1.84 6.46
CA THR A 347 28.23 2.83 7.31
C THR A 347 29.25 2.22 8.25
N THR A 348 29.22 0.89 8.45
CA THR A 348 30.18 0.15 9.26
C THR A 348 30.37 -1.26 8.72
N SER A 349 31.59 -1.79 8.73
CA SER A 349 31.88 -3.17 8.36
C SER A 349 31.36 -4.19 9.38
N PHE A 350 30.74 -5.28 8.91
CA PHE A 350 30.68 -6.54 9.67
C PHE A 350 32.04 -7.26 9.60
N GLY A 351 32.27 -8.32 10.39
CA GLY A 351 33.60 -8.95 10.47
C GLY A 351 34.07 -9.58 9.15
N GLY A 352 35.29 -9.24 8.70
CA GLY A 352 35.95 -9.82 7.51
C GLY A 352 36.46 -8.78 6.50
N GLU A 353 37.30 -9.20 5.55
CA GLU A 353 37.88 -8.29 4.55
C GLU A 353 36.85 -7.81 3.51
N GLU A 354 35.88 -8.66 3.11
CA GLU A 354 34.78 -8.27 2.20
C GLU A 354 34.08 -6.98 2.67
N TRP A 355 33.77 -6.89 3.96
CA TRP A 355 32.91 -5.85 4.52
C TRP A 355 33.66 -4.57 4.86
N ARG A 356 34.93 -4.66 5.28
CA ARG A 356 35.82 -3.51 5.49
C ARG A 356 35.87 -2.61 4.26
N ASN A 357 35.87 -3.22 3.08
CA ASN A 357 36.03 -2.51 1.82
C ASN A 357 34.71 -1.90 1.29
N LYS A 358 33.56 -2.21 1.90
CA LYS A 358 32.25 -1.62 1.61
C LYS A 358 31.94 -0.41 2.49
N ASP A 359 32.62 -0.30 3.63
CA ASP A 359 32.45 0.71 4.69
C ASP A 359 32.60 2.15 4.18
N THR A 360 31.65 3.04 4.46
CA THR A 360 31.68 4.43 3.98
C THR A 360 32.61 5.36 4.77
N ALA A 361 33.24 4.94 5.87
CA ALA A 361 34.00 5.86 6.75
C ALA A 361 35.04 6.72 6.01
N LYS A 362 35.82 6.11 5.10
CA LYS A 362 36.80 6.80 4.24
C LYS A 362 36.19 7.79 3.23
N ALA A 363 34.87 7.76 3.05
CA ALA A 363 34.10 8.62 2.13
C ALA A 363 33.02 9.47 2.81
N HIS A 364 32.87 9.46 4.15
CA HIS A 364 31.86 10.27 4.85
C HIS A 364 31.95 11.76 4.48
N ALA A 365 33.15 12.31 4.41
CA ALA A 365 33.37 13.71 4.01
C ALA A 365 32.94 13.99 2.56
N ASP A 366 33.27 13.10 1.62
CA ASP A 366 32.87 13.24 0.21
C ASP A 366 31.36 13.05 -0.02
N ILE A 367 30.71 12.19 0.77
CA ILE A 367 29.26 11.97 0.70
C ILE A 367 28.53 13.22 1.24
N LEU A 368 28.95 13.75 2.40
CA LEU A 368 28.35 14.95 3.02
C LEU A 368 28.68 16.26 2.27
N GLY A 369 29.85 16.33 1.62
CA GLY A 369 30.26 17.50 0.82
C GLY A 369 29.45 17.70 -0.47
N ARG A 370 28.70 16.68 -0.90
CA ARG A 370 27.88 16.70 -2.11
C ARG A 370 26.45 17.11 -1.81
N LYS A 371 25.89 17.98 -2.66
CA LYS A 371 24.51 18.47 -2.54
C LYS A 371 23.67 17.99 -3.72
N HIS A 372 22.83 16.98 -3.48
CA HIS A 372 21.74 16.61 -4.39
C HIS A 372 20.43 17.06 -3.75
N ASN A 373 19.51 17.59 -4.57
CA ASN A 373 18.21 18.12 -4.14
C ASN A 373 17.10 17.19 -4.62
N PHE A 374 16.93 16.05 -3.94
CA PHE A 374 15.80 15.16 -4.20
C PHE A 374 14.50 15.83 -3.72
N THR A 375 13.48 15.80 -4.58
CA THR A 375 12.11 16.22 -4.24
C THR A 375 11.23 14.98 -4.21
N TRP A 376 10.63 14.68 -3.07
CA TRP A 376 9.71 13.55 -2.91
C TRP A 376 8.41 13.80 -3.69
N PRO A 377 8.01 12.92 -4.64
CA PRO A 377 6.66 12.93 -5.22
C PRO A 377 5.52 12.93 -4.18
N SER A 378 4.36 13.45 -4.57
CA SER A 378 3.14 13.33 -3.76
C SER A 378 2.24 12.21 -4.30
N PRO A 379 1.77 11.25 -3.48
CA PRO A 379 2.14 10.98 -2.09
C PRO A 379 3.18 9.85 -1.98
N TRP A 380 4.42 10.16 -1.58
CA TRP A 380 5.22 9.19 -0.84
C TRP A 380 4.49 8.81 0.46
N PRO A 381 4.56 7.55 0.93
CA PRO A 381 3.98 7.10 2.19
C PRO A 381 4.65 7.79 3.40
N GLN A 382 4.21 9.02 3.67
CA GLN A 382 4.26 9.59 5.00
C GLN A 382 3.28 8.79 5.86
N TYR A 383 3.78 8.00 6.81
CA TYR A 383 2.94 7.35 7.82
C TYR A 383 2.62 8.29 8.99
N THR A 384 2.38 9.57 8.67
CA THR A 384 2.02 10.65 9.60
C THR A 384 0.55 10.63 10.00
N THR A 385 -0.30 9.89 9.28
CA THR A 385 -1.73 9.81 9.53
C THR A 385 -2.09 8.88 10.69
N THR A 386 -1.84 9.36 11.91
CA THR A 386 -2.94 9.49 12.87
C THR A 386 -4.09 10.20 12.15
N PRO A 387 -5.37 9.79 12.27
CA PRO A 387 -6.47 10.49 11.60
C PRO A 387 -6.42 11.97 11.95
N VAL A 388 -6.12 12.81 10.95
CA VAL A 388 -6.04 14.26 11.15
C VAL A 388 -7.44 14.73 11.48
N ASP A 389 -7.60 15.48 12.57
CA ASP A 389 -8.89 16.06 12.89
C ASP A 389 -9.40 16.86 11.69
N PRO A 390 -10.68 16.67 11.30
CA PRO A 390 -11.23 17.31 10.13
C PRO A 390 -11.18 18.84 10.29
N PRO A 391 -10.98 19.61 9.20
CA PRO A 391 -10.75 21.04 9.28
C PRO A 391 -11.92 21.74 9.99
N THR A 392 -11.59 22.72 10.82
CA THR A 392 -12.55 23.48 11.64
C THR A 392 -13.63 24.16 10.79
N GLU A 393 -13.24 24.62 9.60
CA GLU A 393 -14.11 25.13 8.56
C GLU A 393 -14.14 24.18 7.35
N SER A 394 -15.24 24.19 6.60
CA SER A 394 -15.54 23.20 5.57
C SER A 394 -16.00 23.91 4.30
N ASP A 395 -15.50 23.51 3.14
CA ASP A 395 -15.87 24.14 1.86
C ASP A 395 -17.23 23.59 1.40
N PRO A 396 -18.30 24.42 1.37
CA PRO A 396 -19.64 23.97 1.02
C PRO A 396 -19.79 23.60 -0.46
N MET A 397 -18.83 23.99 -1.31
CA MET A 397 -18.77 23.60 -2.72
C MET A 397 -17.85 22.40 -2.96
N LEU A 398 -17.18 21.87 -1.93
CA LEU A 398 -16.39 20.65 -2.00
C LEU A 398 -17.23 19.43 -1.61
N ILE A 399 -17.01 18.31 -2.28
CA ILE A 399 -17.39 16.99 -1.77
C ILE A 399 -16.21 16.03 -1.84
N ILE A 400 -16.00 15.28 -0.75
CA ILE A 400 -15.04 14.19 -0.68
C ILE A 400 -15.74 12.89 -1.03
N VAL A 401 -15.15 12.08 -1.90
CA VAL A 401 -15.72 10.80 -2.35
C VAL A 401 -14.65 9.71 -2.42
N PRO A 402 -15.04 8.42 -2.36
CA PRO A 402 -14.10 7.32 -2.53
C PRO A 402 -13.40 7.42 -3.88
N LYS A 403 -12.08 7.15 -3.91
CA LYS A 403 -11.26 7.20 -5.12
C LYS A 403 -11.69 6.23 -6.24
N TYR A 404 -12.62 6.67 -7.08
CA TYR A 404 -13.21 5.90 -8.18
C TYR A 404 -12.36 5.90 -9.46
N THR A 405 -11.31 6.73 -9.55
CA THR A 405 -10.24 6.61 -10.57
C THR A 405 -9.43 5.31 -10.48
N GLY A 406 -9.68 4.48 -9.45
CA GLY A 406 -9.26 3.09 -9.40
C GLY A 406 -10.06 2.18 -10.35
N ARG A 407 -10.17 0.89 -9.98
CA ARG A 407 -10.92 -0.10 -10.77
C ARG A 407 -12.37 -0.16 -10.30
N ILE A 408 -13.27 0.51 -11.00
CA ILE A 408 -14.72 0.27 -10.87
C ILE A 408 -15.00 -1.18 -11.31
N THR A 409 -15.65 -1.95 -10.45
CA THR A 409 -16.02 -3.36 -10.67
C THR A 409 -17.51 -3.58 -10.85
N GLY A 410 -18.34 -2.58 -10.54
CA GLY A 410 -19.79 -2.61 -10.71
C GLY A 410 -20.33 -1.20 -10.91
N TYR A 411 -20.98 -0.97 -12.05
CA TYR A 411 -21.61 0.32 -12.37
C TYR A 411 -23.06 0.34 -11.90
N TYR A 412 -23.61 1.54 -11.70
CA TYR A 412 -25.02 1.69 -11.42
C TYR A 412 -25.87 1.10 -12.55
N GLY A 413 -26.93 0.39 -12.20
CA GLY A 413 -27.85 -0.24 -13.15
C GLY A 413 -27.39 -1.61 -13.68
N SER A 414 -26.11 -1.97 -13.57
CA SER A 414 -25.56 -3.26 -14.04
C SER A 414 -26.37 -4.45 -13.50
N LEU A 415 -26.56 -5.47 -14.34
CA LEU A 415 -27.43 -6.62 -14.02
C LEU A 415 -26.62 -7.78 -13.42
N TYR A 416 -26.99 -8.17 -12.20
CA TYR A 416 -26.39 -9.27 -11.44
C TYR A 416 -27.43 -10.38 -11.22
N THR A 417 -26.95 -11.58 -10.87
CA THR A 417 -27.80 -12.72 -10.51
C THR A 417 -27.38 -13.19 -9.11
N ASN A 418 -28.33 -13.36 -8.19
CA ASN A 418 -28.03 -13.85 -6.85
C ASN A 418 -27.91 -15.38 -6.82
N ALA A 419 -27.48 -15.96 -5.69
CA ALA A 419 -27.33 -17.41 -5.52
C ALA A 419 -28.63 -18.20 -5.74
N GLY A 420 -29.80 -17.56 -5.61
CA GLY A 420 -31.12 -18.15 -5.91
C GLY A 420 -31.56 -18.01 -7.38
N GLY A 421 -30.68 -17.55 -8.28
CA GLY A 421 -30.98 -17.36 -9.71
C GLY A 421 -31.83 -16.12 -10.02
N ALA A 422 -32.18 -15.31 -9.03
CA ALA A 422 -32.96 -14.08 -9.26
C ALA A 422 -32.05 -12.96 -9.78
N LYS A 423 -32.47 -12.33 -10.89
CA LYS A 423 -31.77 -11.17 -11.45
C LYS A 423 -32.13 -9.90 -10.68
N TYR A 424 -31.11 -9.14 -10.31
CA TYR A 424 -31.23 -7.80 -9.76
C TYR A 424 -30.40 -6.81 -10.58
N SER A 425 -30.64 -5.53 -10.37
CA SER A 425 -29.91 -4.43 -10.97
C SER A 425 -29.23 -3.68 -9.84
N HIS A 426 -27.94 -3.45 -9.97
CA HIS A 426 -27.07 -2.85 -8.97
C HIS A 426 -27.42 -1.37 -8.73
N GLU A 427 -27.43 -0.95 -7.47
CA GLU A 427 -28.06 0.32 -7.06
C GLU A 427 -27.06 1.37 -6.54
N GLY A 428 -25.75 1.14 -6.71
CA GLY A 428 -24.65 2.05 -6.36
C GLY A 428 -23.49 1.98 -7.36
N LEU A 429 -22.26 2.18 -6.87
CA LEU A 429 -21.00 2.09 -7.59
C LEU A 429 -20.03 1.24 -6.75
N ASP A 430 -19.52 0.14 -7.33
CA ASP A 430 -18.56 -0.75 -6.67
C ASP A 430 -17.14 -0.36 -7.08
N VAL A 431 -16.36 0.14 -6.13
CA VAL A 431 -14.96 0.57 -6.34
C VAL A 431 -14.04 -0.45 -5.68
N SER A 432 -13.29 -1.22 -6.48
CA SER A 432 -12.38 -2.24 -5.96
C SER A 432 -11.17 -1.59 -5.28
N MET A 433 -10.95 -1.98 -4.02
CA MET A 433 -9.89 -1.48 -3.14
C MET A 433 -9.54 -2.54 -2.09
N PRO A 434 -8.29 -2.59 -1.59
CA PRO A 434 -7.91 -3.51 -0.52
C PRO A 434 -8.77 -3.32 0.74
N GLU A 435 -8.93 -4.36 1.55
CA GLU A 435 -9.55 -4.21 2.88
C GLU A 435 -8.66 -3.36 3.79
N GLY A 436 -9.22 -2.37 4.47
CA GLY A 436 -8.45 -1.41 5.27
C GLY A 436 -8.15 -0.08 4.59
N THR A 437 -8.65 0.17 3.37
CA THR A 437 -8.63 1.50 2.76
C THR A 437 -9.50 2.47 3.59
N PRO A 438 -8.96 3.62 4.03
CA PRO A 438 -9.72 4.62 4.80
C PRO A 438 -10.94 5.16 4.04
N ILE A 439 -12.08 5.25 4.71
CA ILE A 439 -13.33 5.81 4.16
C ILE A 439 -13.71 7.08 4.93
N TYR A 440 -13.93 8.17 4.20
CA TYR A 440 -14.13 9.51 4.77
C TYR A 440 -15.56 10.03 4.61
N ALA A 441 -15.99 10.88 5.55
CA ALA A 441 -17.24 11.62 5.46
C ALA A 441 -17.17 12.64 4.29
N PRO A 442 -18.21 12.70 3.44
CA PRO A 442 -18.15 13.48 2.20
C PRO A 442 -18.27 14.99 2.42
N TRP A 443 -18.87 15.38 3.55
CA TRP A 443 -19.22 16.74 3.95
C TRP A 443 -19.58 16.76 5.45
N ASP A 444 -19.91 17.94 5.97
CA ASP A 444 -20.56 18.08 7.27
C ASP A 444 -21.96 17.43 7.27
N GLY A 445 -22.25 16.70 8.35
CA GLY A 445 -23.52 15.98 8.48
C GLY A 445 -23.63 15.16 9.75
N VAL A 446 -24.54 14.19 9.73
CA VAL A 446 -24.80 13.23 10.80
C VAL A 446 -24.78 11.83 10.21
N VAL A 447 -24.18 10.90 10.94
CA VAL A 447 -24.27 9.45 10.69
C VAL A 447 -25.71 9.01 10.98
N ALA A 448 -26.54 9.07 9.96
CA ALA A 448 -27.95 8.73 10.08
C ALA A 448 -28.16 7.24 10.33
N TRP A 449 -27.21 6.38 9.96
CA TRP A 449 -27.17 4.96 10.33
C TRP A 449 -25.73 4.41 10.28
N SER A 450 -25.35 3.57 11.23
CA SER A 450 -24.10 2.78 11.22
C SER A 450 -24.42 1.41 11.81
N ASP A 451 -24.46 0.37 10.97
CA ASP A 451 -25.06 -0.92 11.33
C ASP A 451 -24.47 -2.08 10.50
N ASN A 452 -24.96 -3.31 10.70
CA ASN A 452 -24.55 -4.50 9.94
C ASN A 452 -25.77 -5.22 9.35
N GLU A 453 -25.80 -5.41 8.03
CA GLU A 453 -26.82 -6.17 7.30
C GLU A 453 -26.15 -7.35 6.56
N PRO A 454 -25.89 -8.50 7.24
CA PRO A 454 -25.01 -9.55 6.72
C PRO A 454 -25.43 -10.22 5.41
N THR A 455 -26.70 -10.09 5.02
CA THR A 455 -27.24 -10.65 3.78
C THR A 455 -27.15 -9.70 2.58
N THR A 456 -26.76 -8.44 2.79
CA THR A 456 -26.65 -7.41 1.75
C THR A 456 -25.35 -6.61 1.93
N TYR A 457 -25.40 -5.43 2.56
CA TYR A 457 -24.28 -4.49 2.69
C TYR A 457 -23.18 -4.92 3.66
N GLY A 458 -23.39 -5.93 4.51
CA GLY A 458 -22.48 -6.21 5.62
C GLY A 458 -22.44 -5.04 6.59
N ASN A 459 -21.26 -4.73 7.16
CA ASN A 459 -21.09 -3.47 7.88
C ASN A 459 -21.24 -2.29 6.92
N TYR A 460 -22.13 -1.35 7.25
CA TYR A 460 -22.37 -0.16 6.44
C TYR A 460 -22.54 1.11 7.26
N ILE A 461 -22.28 2.25 6.61
CA ILE A 461 -22.53 3.59 7.14
C ILE A 461 -23.38 4.38 6.14
N ARG A 462 -24.34 5.14 6.67
CA ARG A 462 -25.13 6.16 5.96
C ARG A 462 -24.79 7.53 6.55
N VAL A 463 -24.06 8.36 5.81
CA VAL A 463 -23.89 9.78 6.15
C VAL A 463 -25.00 10.58 5.51
N SER A 464 -25.72 11.35 6.32
CA SER A 464 -26.74 12.30 5.89
C SER A 464 -26.22 13.70 6.11
N GLY A 465 -26.29 14.56 5.09
CA GLY A 465 -25.86 15.95 5.23
C GLY A 465 -26.60 16.90 4.31
N ALA A 466 -25.86 17.91 3.84
CA ALA A 466 -26.35 19.06 3.08
C ALA A 466 -27.03 18.69 1.74
N TYR A 467 -27.47 19.71 0.99
CA TYR A 467 -27.97 19.64 -0.40
C TYR A 467 -29.01 18.55 -0.76
N LYS A 468 -29.61 17.89 0.26
CA LYS A 468 -30.59 16.81 0.16
C LYS A 468 -30.05 15.51 -0.48
N ALA A 469 -28.80 15.12 -0.24
CA ALA A 469 -28.34 13.75 -0.51
C ALA A 469 -28.04 12.98 0.79
N ASP A 470 -28.06 11.65 0.70
CA ASP A 470 -27.45 10.71 1.64
C ASP A 470 -26.43 9.84 0.90
N PHE A 471 -25.32 9.54 1.56
CA PHE A 471 -24.24 8.71 1.03
C PHE A 471 -24.14 7.42 1.84
N PHE A 472 -24.13 6.28 1.13
CA PHE A 472 -24.01 4.96 1.73
C PHE A 472 -22.64 4.35 1.39
N TYR A 473 -22.05 3.68 2.38
CA TYR A 473 -20.75 3.02 2.31
C TYR A 473 -20.92 1.59 2.82
N GLY A 474 -20.89 0.60 1.94
CA GLY A 474 -21.11 -0.82 2.24
C GLY A 474 -19.85 -1.69 2.15
N HIS A 475 -19.98 -2.95 2.57
CA HIS A 475 -18.95 -3.99 2.65
C HIS A 475 -17.76 -3.68 3.55
N LEU A 476 -17.89 -2.69 4.43
CA LEU A 476 -16.83 -2.21 5.32
C LEU A 476 -16.28 -3.35 6.20
N ARG A 477 -14.99 -3.32 6.56
CA ARG A 477 -14.48 -4.25 7.58
C ARG A 477 -14.85 -3.75 8.99
N GLU A 478 -14.87 -2.43 9.15
CA GLU A 478 -14.81 -1.74 10.45
C GLU A 478 -15.46 -0.36 10.33
N ARG A 479 -16.25 0.02 11.34
CA ARG A 479 -17.01 1.28 11.42
C ARG A 479 -16.53 2.05 12.64
N LEU A 480 -16.02 3.27 12.42
CA LEU A 480 -15.37 4.10 13.44
C LEU A 480 -16.33 5.13 14.05
N VAL A 481 -17.54 5.26 13.51
CA VAL A 481 -18.60 6.14 13.98
C VAL A 481 -19.92 5.39 14.14
N GLN A 482 -20.74 5.83 15.08
CA GLN A 482 -22.02 5.27 15.46
C GLN A 482 -23.19 6.11 14.93
N THR A 483 -24.39 5.54 14.88
CA THR A 483 -25.63 6.26 14.55
C THR A 483 -25.80 7.47 15.47
N GLN A 484 -26.28 8.59 14.92
CA GLN A 484 -26.38 9.93 15.55
C GLN A 484 -25.05 10.67 15.80
N ASN A 485 -23.87 10.12 15.48
CA ASN A 485 -22.64 10.91 15.52
C ASN A 485 -22.67 12.03 14.47
N SER A 486 -22.41 13.27 14.88
CA SER A 486 -22.06 14.35 13.95
C SER A 486 -20.72 14.04 13.31
N VAL A 487 -20.58 14.33 12.01
CA VAL A 487 -19.34 14.18 11.26
C VAL A 487 -19.03 15.44 10.45
N LYS A 488 -17.74 15.72 10.29
CA LYS A 488 -17.20 16.83 9.51
C LYS A 488 -16.71 16.38 8.13
N GLN A 489 -16.67 17.30 7.18
CA GLN A 489 -16.09 17.08 5.85
C GLN A 489 -14.66 16.51 5.95
N GLY A 490 -14.43 15.34 5.35
CA GLY A 490 -13.13 14.67 5.34
C GLY A 490 -12.75 13.92 6.62
N GLN A 491 -13.64 13.83 7.62
CA GLN A 491 -13.44 13.01 8.81
C GLN A 491 -13.38 11.51 8.45
N LEU A 492 -12.46 10.76 9.06
CA LEU A 492 -12.41 9.31 8.93
C LEU A 492 -13.63 8.65 9.62
N ILE A 493 -14.40 7.84 8.89
CA ILE A 493 -15.63 7.19 9.39
C ILE A 493 -15.58 5.66 9.39
N ALA A 494 -14.78 5.04 8.53
CA ALA A 494 -14.69 3.58 8.41
C ALA A 494 -13.42 3.13 7.69
N TYR A 495 -13.27 1.81 7.59
CA TYR A 495 -12.35 1.16 6.65
C TYR A 495 -13.11 0.21 5.72
N SER A 496 -12.73 0.19 4.44
CA SER A 496 -13.21 -0.78 3.43
C SER A 496 -12.99 -2.23 3.88
N GLY A 497 -13.71 -3.17 3.27
CA GLY A 497 -13.60 -4.58 3.60
C GLY A 497 -14.19 -5.49 2.53
N ASN A 498 -14.64 -6.65 2.97
CA ASN A 498 -15.30 -7.67 2.16
C ASN A 498 -16.51 -8.28 2.90
N THR A 499 -17.23 -7.50 3.73
CA THR A 499 -18.31 -8.05 4.58
C THR A 499 -19.67 -8.07 3.89
N GLY A 500 -20.57 -8.97 4.32
CA GLY A 500 -21.90 -9.11 3.73
C GLY A 500 -21.92 -9.90 2.43
N ASN A 501 -22.83 -9.56 1.51
CA ASN A 501 -22.93 -10.18 0.18
C ASN A 501 -21.91 -9.53 -0.78
N SER A 502 -20.62 -9.84 -0.58
CA SER A 502 -19.51 -9.40 -1.41
C SER A 502 -18.79 -10.60 -2.05
N THR A 503 -18.23 -10.42 -3.26
CA THR A 503 -17.45 -11.44 -3.97
C THR A 503 -15.93 -11.22 -3.88
N GLY A 504 -15.49 -10.10 -3.31
CA GLY A 504 -14.08 -9.75 -3.10
C GLY A 504 -13.92 -8.29 -2.66
N PRO A 505 -12.75 -7.88 -2.12
CA PRO A 505 -12.55 -6.55 -1.53
C PRO A 505 -12.92 -5.37 -2.46
N HIS A 506 -13.91 -4.61 -2.02
CA HIS A 506 -14.38 -3.39 -2.66
C HIS A 506 -15.18 -2.53 -1.66
N LEU A 507 -15.41 -1.27 -2.03
CA LEU A 507 -16.43 -0.43 -1.41
C LEU A 507 -17.65 -0.38 -2.32
N HIS A 508 -18.83 -0.64 -1.76
CA HIS A 508 -20.10 -0.32 -2.41
C HIS A 508 -20.55 1.09 -1.98
N PHE A 509 -20.70 2.00 -2.95
CA PHE A 509 -21.03 3.41 -2.70
C PHE A 509 -22.36 3.79 -3.37
N GLU A 510 -23.35 4.25 -2.60
CA GLU A 510 -24.61 4.78 -3.17
C GLU A 510 -24.82 6.27 -2.87
N VAL A 511 -25.52 6.95 -3.78
CA VAL A 511 -26.09 8.28 -3.55
C VAL A 511 -27.62 8.18 -3.56
N ARG A 512 -28.29 8.67 -2.52
CA ARG A 512 -29.76 8.72 -2.43
C ARG A 512 -30.28 10.15 -2.30
N LEU A 513 -31.22 10.54 -3.17
CA LEU A 513 -31.82 11.88 -3.16
C LEU A 513 -32.97 11.99 -2.16
N LYS A 514 -32.99 13.10 -1.41
CA LYS A 514 -34.04 13.48 -0.47
C LYS A 514 -34.84 14.67 -1.01
N GLN A 515 -36.07 14.76 -0.54
CA GLN A 515 -36.95 15.92 -0.68
C GLN A 515 -36.67 16.93 0.45
N ALA A 516 -37.26 18.13 0.36
CA ALA A 516 -37.06 19.18 1.37
C ALA A 516 -37.62 18.83 2.77
N ASN A 517 -38.49 17.82 2.87
CA ASN A 517 -39.04 17.29 4.13
C ASN A 517 -38.25 16.06 4.65
N GLY A 518 -37.03 15.84 4.16
CA GLY A 518 -36.17 14.72 4.55
C GLY A 518 -36.56 13.34 3.99
N GLN A 519 -37.76 13.20 3.39
CA GLN A 519 -38.20 11.95 2.77
C GLN A 519 -37.41 11.66 1.49
N TYR A 520 -37.15 10.39 1.21
CA TYR A 520 -36.52 9.97 -0.04
C TYR A 520 -37.36 10.39 -1.27
N GLN A 521 -36.69 10.78 -2.36
CA GLN A 521 -37.34 11.23 -3.58
C GLN A 521 -37.72 10.05 -4.48
N THR A 522 -39.01 9.83 -4.68
CA THR A 522 -39.51 8.78 -5.58
C THR A 522 -39.37 9.19 -7.05
N GLY A 523 -39.26 8.20 -7.94
CA GLY A 523 -39.26 8.40 -9.40
C GLY A 523 -37.95 8.93 -10.02
N VAL A 524 -36.89 9.18 -9.25
CA VAL A 524 -35.57 9.63 -9.77
C VAL A 524 -34.75 8.54 -10.48
N SER A 525 -35.22 7.29 -10.43
CA SER A 525 -34.62 6.15 -11.11
C SER A 525 -35.70 5.12 -11.45
N ALA A 526 -35.38 4.17 -12.34
CA ALA A 526 -36.33 3.18 -12.86
C ALA A 526 -36.96 2.27 -11.78
N LYS A 527 -36.37 2.19 -10.58
CA LYS A 527 -36.89 1.47 -9.41
C LYS A 527 -37.62 2.37 -8.39
N ALA A 528 -37.70 3.68 -8.64
CA ALA A 528 -38.31 4.71 -7.78
C ALA A 528 -37.75 4.85 -6.34
N ASN A 529 -36.64 4.18 -5.99
CA ASN A 529 -36.11 4.04 -4.63
C ASN A 529 -35.08 5.11 -4.20
N ALA A 530 -35.18 6.34 -4.72
CA ALA A 530 -34.26 7.49 -4.47
C ALA A 530 -32.77 7.34 -4.81
N ARG A 531 -32.26 6.12 -4.97
CA ARG A 531 -30.89 5.83 -5.44
C ARG A 531 -30.72 6.31 -6.88
N VAL A 532 -29.60 6.97 -7.15
CA VAL A 532 -29.18 7.48 -8.47
C VAL A 532 -27.76 6.99 -8.79
N ASP A 533 -27.35 7.06 -10.06
CA ASP A 533 -25.97 6.80 -10.47
C ASP A 533 -25.02 7.79 -9.79
N PRO A 534 -24.05 7.33 -8.96
CA PRO A 534 -23.08 8.21 -8.31
C PRO A 534 -22.23 9.01 -9.28
N LEU A 535 -21.87 8.45 -10.44
CA LEU A 535 -21.02 9.13 -11.43
C LEU A 535 -21.77 10.25 -12.14
N ALA A 536 -23.00 10.00 -12.58
CA ALA A 536 -23.87 11.04 -13.14
C ALA A 536 -24.20 12.13 -12.12
N TRP A 537 -24.37 11.78 -10.83
CA TRP A 537 -24.58 12.76 -9.76
C TRP A 537 -23.35 13.66 -9.56
N LEU A 538 -22.14 13.08 -9.54
CA LEU A 538 -20.89 13.83 -9.39
C LEU A 538 -20.58 14.73 -10.60
N ALA A 539 -20.83 14.24 -11.82
CA ALA A 539 -20.73 15.07 -13.02
C ALA A 539 -21.72 16.24 -12.99
N GLY A 540 -22.94 16.02 -12.47
CA GLY A 540 -23.93 17.08 -12.24
C GLY A 540 -23.47 18.11 -11.20
N TRP A 541 -22.86 17.68 -10.10
CA TRP A 541 -22.25 18.55 -9.09
C TRP A 541 -21.14 19.42 -9.68
N GLN A 542 -20.23 18.83 -10.45
CA GLN A 542 -19.16 19.55 -11.14
C GLN A 542 -19.69 20.57 -12.16
N ALA A 543 -20.72 20.21 -12.93
CA ALA A 543 -21.38 21.10 -13.88
C ALA A 543 -22.08 22.31 -13.20
N MET A 544 -22.37 22.24 -11.90
CA MET A 544 -22.88 23.36 -11.09
C MET A 544 -21.77 24.19 -10.41
N GLY A 545 -20.49 23.95 -10.75
CA GLY A 545 -19.34 24.62 -10.14
C GLY A 545 -18.86 23.98 -8.83
N GLY A 546 -19.36 22.79 -8.50
CA GLY A 546 -18.89 21.99 -7.36
C GLY A 546 -17.50 21.38 -7.61
N LYS A 547 -16.68 21.33 -6.57
CA LYS A 547 -15.41 20.60 -6.53
C LYS A 547 -15.67 19.18 -6.06
N VAL A 548 -14.90 18.23 -6.59
CA VAL A 548 -14.86 16.83 -6.15
C VAL A 548 -13.41 16.51 -5.77
N GLU A 549 -13.21 15.92 -4.60
CA GLU A 549 -11.93 15.38 -4.16
C GLU A 549 -12.05 13.88 -3.93
N GLU A 550 -11.19 13.10 -4.56
CA GLU A 550 -11.09 11.66 -4.39
C GLU A 550 -10.10 11.31 -3.27
N ARG A 551 -10.56 10.55 -2.27
CA ARG A 551 -9.73 10.02 -1.17
C ARG A 551 -9.83 8.50 -1.06
#